data_AF-A0A5J4RCY0-F1
#
_entry.id   AF-A0A5J4RCY0-F1
#
_cell.length_a   1.000
_cell.length_b   1.000
_cell.length_c   1.000
_cell.angle_alpha   90.00
_cell.angle_beta   90.00
_cell.angle_gamma   90.00
#
_symmetry.space_group_name_H-M   'P 1'
#
loop_
_entity.id
_entity.type
_entity.pdbx_description
1 polymer ?
#
loop_
_entity_poly.entity_id
_entity_poly.type
_entity_poly.pdbx_seq_one_letter_code
_entity_poly.pdbx_strand_id
1 'polypeptide(L)' 'FARIHRSCIVNTNRITRIELFGKDKYNVWLKNGDKLRASIGGYKLLKERLRL' A
#
# COMPACT_ATOMS: atom_id res chain seq x y z
N PHE A 1 9.96 -4.82 -2.59
CA PHE A 1 8.64 -5.45 -2.39
C PHE A 1 8.23 -5.31 -0.93
N ALA A 2 6.96 -5.04 -0.66
CA ALA A 2 6.42 -4.91 0.69
C ALA A 2 5.04 -5.57 0.78
N ARG A 3 4.74 -6.20 1.93
CA ARG A 3 3.44 -6.78 2.21
C ARG A 3 2.48 -5.68 2.64
N ILE A 4 1.41 -5.48 1.88
CA ILE A 4 0.40 -4.42 2.13
C ILE A 4 -0.92 -4.98 2.66
N HIS A 5 -1.18 -6.26 2.43
CA HIS A 5 -2.33 -6.97 2.95
C HIS A 5 -1.94 -8.43 3.22
N ARG A 6 -2.70 -9.15 4.04
CA ARG A 6 -2.41 -10.55 4.39
C ARG A 6 -2.25 -11.47 3.17
N SER A 7 -2.92 -11.13 2.07
CA SER A 7 -2.91 -11.85 0.79
C SER A 7 -2.16 -11.12 -0.33
N CYS A 8 -1.55 -9.95 -0.08
CA CYS A 8 -0.98 -9.13 -1.16
C CYS A 8 0.40 -8.58 -0.81
N ILE A 9 1.34 -8.78 -1.73
CA ILE A 9 2.68 -8.19 -1.73
C ILE A 9 2.80 -7.33 -2.99
N VAL A 10 3.37 -6.14 -2.86
CA VAL A 10 3.46 -5.17 -3.95
C VAL A 10 4.90 -4.70 -4.12
N ASN A 11 5.28 -4.35 -5.35
CA ASN A 11 6.54 -3.67 -5.60
C ASN A 11 6.41 -2.18 -5.25
N THR A 12 7.13 -1.75 -4.23
CA THR A 12 7.18 -0.36 -3.73
C THR A 12 7.55 0.66 -4.81
N ASN A 13 8.40 0.29 -5.77
CA ASN A 13 8.83 1.18 -6.87
C ASN A 13 7.72 1.46 -7.90
N ARG A 14 6.66 0.64 -7.90
CA ARG A 14 5.51 0.78 -8.79
C ARG A 14 4.33 1.49 -8.14
N ILE A 15 4.47 1.89 -6.87
CA ILE A 15 3.44 2.65 -6.16
C ILE A 15 3.50 4.10 -6.63
N THR A 16 2.33 4.67 -6.92
CA THR A 16 2.15 6.06 -7.34
C THR A 16 1.69 6.90 -6.16
N ARG A 17 0.64 6.45 -5.46
CA ARG A 17 0.08 7.17 -4.31
C ARG A 17 -0.62 6.21 -3.36
N ILE A 18 -0.74 6.62 -2.11
CA ILE A 18 -1.46 5.89 -1.07
C ILE A 18 -2.53 6.83 -0.51
N GLU A 19 -3.77 6.39 -0.50
CA GLU A 19 -4.91 7.17 -0.02
C GLU A 19 -5.62 6.42 1.10
N LEU A 20 -6.08 7.15 2.13
CA LEU A 20 -6.94 6.57 3.15
C LEU A 20 -8.32 6.27 2.55
N PHE A 21 -8.80 5.05 2.72
CA PHE A 21 -10.10 4.62 2.22
C PHE A 21 -10.98 4.13 3.36
N GLY A 22 -11.72 5.05 3.97
CA GLY A 22 -12.57 4.76 5.11
C GLY A 22 -11.79 4.52 6.40
N LYS A 23 -12.38 3.75 7.32
CA LYS A 23 -11.80 3.46 8.64
C LYS A 23 -10.80 2.29 8.53
N ASP A 24 -9.54 2.55 8.85
CA ASP A 24 -8.45 1.56 8.95
C ASP A 24 -8.01 0.84 7.66
N LYS A 25 -8.42 1.35 6.49
CA LYS A 25 -8.02 0.79 5.19
C LYS A 25 -7.35 1.85 4.34
N TYR A 26 -6.37 1.43 3.56
CA TYR A 26 -5.65 2.30 2.63
C TYR A 26 -5.77 1.73 1.22
N ASN A 27 -5.89 2.58 0.22
CA ASN A 27 -5.78 2.21 -1.18
C ASN A 27 -4.38 2.59 -1.68
N VAL A 28 -3.70 1.63 -2.28
CA VAL A 28 -2.41 1.78 -2.92
C VAL A 28 -2.65 1.80 -4.42
N TRP A 29 -2.35 2.92 -5.05
CA TRP A 29 -2.43 3.09 -6.48
C TRP A 29 -1.09 2.75 -7.10
N LEU A 30 -1.13 1.97 -8.17
CA LEU A 30 0.03 1.57 -8.93
C LEU A 30 0.15 2.37 -10.22
N LYS A 31 1.37 2.42 -10.76
CA LYS A 31 1.69 3.12 -12.02
C LYS A 31 0.94 2.57 -13.23
N ASN A 32 0.45 1.33 -13.16
CA ASN A 32 -0.36 0.71 -14.20
C ASN A 32 -1.86 1.01 -14.07
N GLY A 33 -2.28 1.85 -13.11
CA GLY A 33 -3.68 2.17 -12.86
C GLY A 33 -4.40 1.21 -11.91
N ASP A 34 -3.76 0.12 -11.48
CA ASP A 34 -4.36 -0.81 -10.53
C ASP A 34 -4.48 -0.20 -9.14
N LYS A 35 -5.57 -0.55 -8.45
CA LYS A 35 -5.84 -0.16 -7.07
C LYS A 35 -5.83 -1.38 -6.16
N LEU A 36 -4.89 -1.41 -5.22
CA LEU A 36 -4.77 -2.46 -4.21
C LEU A 36 -5.24 -1.96 -2.85
N ARG A 37 -5.92 -2.82 -2.09
CA ARG A 37 -6.30 -2.54 -0.71
C ARG A 37 -5.17 -2.96 0.23
N ALA A 38 -4.81 -2.06 1.11
CA ALA A 38 -3.85 -2.27 2.18
C ALA A 38 -4.56 -2.21 3.54
N SER A 39 -4.13 -3.06 4.47
CA SER A 39 -4.52 -2.97 5.87
C SER A 39 -3.67 -1.91 6.58
N ILE A 40 -4.13 -1.44 7.75
CA ILE A 40 -3.36 -0.48 8.56
C ILE A 40 -1.96 -1.00 8.91
N GLY A 41 -1.82 -2.30 9.19
CA GLY A 41 -0.53 -2.94 9.46
C GLY A 41 0.36 -2.99 8.22
N GLY A 42 -0.21 -3.30 7.06
CA GLY A 42 0.51 -3.27 5.79
C GLY A 42 0.95 -1.86 5.41
N TYR A 43 0.13 -0.84 5.70
CA TYR A 43 0.49 0.55 5.52
C TYR A 43 1.64 1.00 6.43
N LYS A 44 1.63 0.63 7.72
CA LYS A 44 2.74 0.94 8.64
C LYS A 44 4.08 0.37 8.13
N LEU A 45 4.09 -0.91 7.73
CA LEU A 45 5.27 -1.54 7.14
C LEU A 45 5.69 -0.87 5.83
N LEU A 46 4.71 -0.49 4.99
CA LEU A 46 4.97 0.20 3.74
C LEU A 46 5.57 1.59 3.99
N LYS A 47 5.11 2.32 5.01
CA LYS A 47 5.61 3.62 5.42
C LYS A 47 7.06 3.54 5.91
N GLU A 48 7.38 2.55 6.75
CA GLU A 48 8.76 2.29 7.18
C GLU A 48 9.69 1.99 6.00
N ARG A 49 9.25 1.16 5.06
CA ARG A 49 10.01 0.85 3.83
C ARG A 49 10.14 2.07 2.91
N LEU A 50 9.08 2.88 2.88
CA LEU A 50 8.95 4.23 2.29
C LEU A 50 10.01 5.22 2.77
N ARG A 51 10.42 5.10 4.05
CA ARG A 51 11.03 6.19 4.83
C ARG A 51 10.19 7.49 4.75
N LEU A 52 8.86 7.34 4.69
CA LEU A 52 7.87 8.42 4.70
C LEU A 52 7.35 8.69 6.13
#